data_AF-A0A8I2DZK8-F1
#
_entry.id   AF-A0A8I2DZK8-F1
#
_cell.length_a   1.000
_cell.length_b   1.000
_cell.length_c   1.000
_cell.angle_alpha   90.00
_cell.angle_beta   90.00
_cell.angle_gamma   90.00
#
_symmetry.space_group_name_H-M   'P 1'
#
loop_
_entity.id
_entity.type
_entity.pdbx_description
1 polymer ?
#
loop_
_entity_poly.entity_id
_entity_poly.type
_entity_poly.pdbx_seq_one_letter_code
_entity_poly.pdbx_strand_id
1 'polypeptide(L)'
;ARSATAVPVRVVAVVGALGTGAVGVLSAGWLCWSASGPGTAARAAALLAVAATVALVTGRFVASREVAMGAAATAGLCLVAGAGGVLRVSVPGEWTVPGCLACAIALLAAERTPLARPLRQGLVRASAAVQGFAVLWAVPLVAGSVLGPAARAATPWSGAPRSIRDAVFTDVPPPPYASTVPLVLAVVAGTLIMAARRTRRRTAVMVVALVLAWAAVLVLPVALQLPYTAGLVAQAAVVAAALGFAVRADRADKGPSPLALTALLLALVTSVDLALLSLASEAATLGVLVTLTVLFGAAGLRPGFAPFTAPAALGHATALACALGASAGFAPHHTALLVLAVPAVAALIASRAGGSPATVPVEAAGGAAALLALALAVPEPPTLALVLSLCGVVAAASALRPERRAAGWAAAALFLLAAWVRLAAWDVGTPEAYTLPVTGPALAVGFLRRRRDAEVSSWTAYGAGLAATLVPSLLAAWDDQHWLRPLLLGAAALAVTLVGARQRLQAPLVLGSGVLALVALHELAPYLTQVVGALPRWAPPALAGLVLLVLGATYEQRLRDARRLREALGRLH
;
A
#
# COMPACT_ATOMS: atom_id res chain seq x y z
N ALA A 1 69.25 24.54 -0.44
CA ALA A 1 69.12 23.48 -1.46
C ALA A 1 69.05 22.03 -0.91
N ARG A 2 69.23 21.75 0.39
CA ARG A 2 69.22 20.36 0.93
C ARG A 2 67.83 19.77 1.28
N SER A 3 66.73 20.47 1.04
CA SER A 3 65.39 20.04 1.44
C SER A 3 64.56 19.38 0.32
N ALA A 4 64.92 19.52 -0.95
CA ALA A 4 64.10 19.05 -2.07
C ALA A 4 64.24 17.55 -2.38
N THR A 5 65.43 16.95 -2.15
CA THR A 5 65.72 15.55 -2.48
C THR A 5 65.36 14.56 -1.37
N ALA A 6 65.17 15.01 -0.12
CA ALA A 6 64.79 14.16 1.00
C ALA A 6 63.28 13.81 1.02
N VAL A 7 62.45 14.67 0.43
CA VAL A 7 61.00 14.46 0.30
C VAL A 7 60.66 13.22 -0.54
N PRO A 8 61.21 13.01 -1.75
CA PRO A 8 60.89 11.84 -2.56
C PRO A 8 61.33 10.53 -1.90
N VAL A 9 62.50 10.50 -1.25
CA VAL A 9 63.00 9.29 -0.55
C VAL A 9 62.12 8.93 0.64
N ARG A 10 61.67 9.91 1.43
CA ARG A 10 60.75 9.68 2.55
C ARG A 10 59.38 9.18 2.07
N VAL A 11 58.87 9.72 0.96
CA VAL A 11 57.59 9.26 0.39
C VAL A 11 57.72 7.82 -0.11
N VAL A 12 58.79 7.47 -0.85
CA VAL A 12 59.02 6.10 -1.33
C VAL A 12 59.19 5.12 -0.17
N ALA A 13 59.92 5.51 0.89
CA ALA A 13 60.09 4.67 2.08
C ALA A 13 58.77 4.44 2.83
N VAL A 14 57.94 5.47 2.98
CA VAL A 14 56.62 5.35 3.63
C VAL A 14 55.67 4.50 2.79
N VAL A 15 55.62 4.73 1.48
CA VAL A 15 54.78 3.94 0.55
C VAL A 15 55.24 2.47 0.54
N GLY A 16 56.54 2.22 0.51
CA GLY A 16 57.11 0.86 0.58
C GLY A 16 56.82 0.17 1.91
N ALA A 17 56.97 0.86 3.04
CA ALA A 17 56.63 0.33 4.37
C ALA A 17 55.13 0.04 4.53
N LEU A 18 54.26 0.92 4.02
CA LEU A 18 52.81 0.71 4.02
C LEU A 18 52.41 -0.45 3.10
N GLY A 19 53.01 -0.55 1.91
CA GLY A 19 52.74 -1.62 0.96
C GLY A 19 53.17 -2.99 1.50
N THR A 20 54.40 -3.10 1.99
CA THR A 20 54.92 -4.34 2.60
C THR A 20 54.16 -4.70 3.88
N GLY A 21 53.82 -3.72 4.71
CA GLY A 21 52.98 -3.92 5.90
C GLY A 21 51.59 -4.43 5.56
N ALA A 22 50.93 -3.86 4.53
CA ALA A 22 49.62 -4.31 4.07
C ALA A 22 49.66 -5.77 3.56
N VAL A 23 50.65 -6.11 2.72
CA VAL A 23 50.84 -7.49 2.24
C VAL A 23 51.13 -8.44 3.41
N GLY A 24 51.95 -8.04 4.37
CA GLY A 24 52.26 -8.83 5.57
C GLY A 24 51.04 -9.11 6.43
N VAL A 25 50.20 -8.10 6.69
CA VAL A 25 48.94 -8.25 7.44
C VAL A 25 47.95 -9.15 6.70
N LEU A 26 47.80 -8.99 5.37
CA LEU A 26 46.93 -9.84 4.56
C LEU A 26 47.41 -11.29 4.56
N SER A 27 48.72 -11.52 4.46
CA SER A 27 49.33 -12.85 4.50
C SER A 27 49.14 -13.50 5.87
N ALA A 28 49.37 -12.76 6.96
CA ALA A 28 49.14 -13.25 8.32
C ALA A 28 47.65 -13.55 8.57
N GLY A 29 46.75 -12.72 8.04
CA GLY A 29 45.30 -12.96 8.06
C GLY A 29 44.91 -14.24 7.31
N TRP A 30 45.48 -14.46 6.11
CA TRP A 30 45.27 -15.67 5.32
C TRP A 30 45.75 -16.93 6.05
N LEU A 31 46.93 -16.88 6.67
CA LEU A 31 47.47 -17.97 7.49
C LEU A 31 46.59 -18.26 8.71
N CYS A 32 46.04 -17.22 9.33
CA CYS A 32 45.12 -17.37 10.45
C CYS A 32 43.78 -18.00 10.03
N TRP A 33 43.29 -17.68 8.83
CA TRP A 33 42.06 -18.23 8.26
C TRP A 33 42.21 -19.67 7.73
N SER A 34 43.39 -20.03 7.23
CA SER A 34 43.68 -21.35 6.66
C SER A 34 44.26 -22.34 7.68
N ALA A 35 44.48 -21.92 8.92
CA ALA A 35 45.01 -22.76 9.97
C ALA A 35 44.09 -23.95 10.29
N SER A 36 44.66 -25.16 10.25
CA SER A 36 44.00 -26.42 10.59
C SER A 36 44.07 -26.78 12.08
N GLY A 37 44.94 -26.12 12.85
CA GLY A 37 45.19 -26.46 14.25
C GLY A 37 45.42 -25.22 15.14
N PRO A 38 45.19 -25.33 16.45
CA PRO A 38 45.29 -24.19 17.38
C PRO A 38 46.71 -23.62 17.44
N GLY A 39 47.74 -24.48 17.32
CA GLY A 39 49.14 -24.05 17.32
C GLY A 39 49.54 -23.21 16.10
N THR A 40 49.05 -23.55 14.89
CA THR A 40 49.31 -22.78 13.68
C THR A 40 48.52 -21.47 13.67
N ALA A 41 47.28 -21.49 14.15
CA ALA A 41 46.47 -20.31 14.35
C ALA A 41 47.10 -19.32 15.35
N ALA A 42 47.64 -19.83 16.47
CA ALA A 42 48.29 -19.00 17.49
C ALA A 42 49.56 -18.30 16.96
N ARG A 43 50.37 -19.01 16.16
CA ARG A 43 51.54 -18.40 15.50
C ARG A 43 51.15 -17.29 14.53
N ALA A 44 50.11 -17.51 13.72
CA ALA A 44 49.59 -16.48 12.81
C ALA A 44 48.98 -15.29 13.57
N ALA A 45 48.29 -15.55 14.68
CA ALA A 45 47.76 -14.50 15.56
C ALA A 45 48.87 -13.68 16.23
N ALA A 46 50.00 -14.30 16.59
CA ALA A 46 51.17 -13.59 17.10
C ALA A 46 51.74 -12.59 16.07
N LEU A 47 51.77 -12.95 14.78
CA LEU A 47 52.19 -12.03 13.71
C LEU A 47 51.24 -10.82 13.61
N LEU A 48 49.93 -11.04 13.72
CA LEU A 48 48.93 -9.96 13.73
C LEU A 48 49.03 -9.09 14.99
N ALA A 49 49.36 -9.67 16.14
CA ALA A 49 49.61 -8.92 17.36
C ALA A 49 50.85 -8.03 17.25
N VAL A 50 51.94 -8.53 16.66
CA VAL A 50 53.13 -7.72 16.37
C VAL A 50 52.78 -6.57 15.44
N ALA A 51 52.06 -6.83 14.34
CA ALA A 51 51.60 -5.77 13.44
C ALA A 51 50.75 -4.71 14.16
N ALA A 52 49.85 -5.13 15.05
CA ALA A 52 49.04 -4.22 15.86
C ALA A 52 49.88 -3.38 16.83
N THR A 53 50.90 -3.96 17.47
CA THR A 53 51.80 -3.20 18.35
C THR A 53 52.60 -2.16 17.58
N VAL A 54 53.11 -2.51 16.39
CA VAL A 54 53.84 -1.58 15.53
C VAL A 54 52.93 -0.43 15.09
N ALA A 55 51.69 -0.73 14.68
CA ALA A 55 50.70 0.28 14.30
C ALA A 55 50.32 1.22 15.47
N LEU A 56 50.17 0.71 16.69
CA LEU A 56 49.90 1.53 17.88
C LEU A 56 51.10 2.41 18.28
N VAL A 57 52.31 1.85 18.25
CA VAL A 57 53.54 2.57 18.59
C VAL A 57 53.78 3.68 17.57
N THR A 58 53.73 3.37 16.27
CA THR A 58 53.86 4.37 15.20
C THR A 58 52.79 5.45 15.29
N GLY A 59 51.52 5.06 15.49
CA GLY A 59 50.41 6.01 15.66
C GLY A 59 50.56 6.94 16.87
N ARG A 60 51.31 6.55 17.91
CA ARG A 60 51.62 7.42 19.07
C ARG A 60 52.57 8.57 18.73
N PHE A 61 53.46 8.37 17.76
CA PHE A 61 54.49 9.35 17.37
C PHE A 61 54.08 10.21 16.17
N VAL A 62 52.97 9.92 15.51
CA VAL A 62 52.47 10.68 14.36
C VAL A 62 51.68 11.91 14.81
N ALA A 63 52.06 13.09 14.29
CA ALA A 63 51.40 14.36 14.61
C ALA A 63 49.98 14.48 13.99
N SER A 64 49.73 13.83 12.85
CA SER A 64 48.42 13.89 12.19
C SER A 64 47.40 12.99 12.88
N ARG A 65 46.33 13.62 13.37
CA ARG A 65 45.25 12.95 14.10
C ARG A 65 44.59 11.83 13.29
N GLU A 66 44.40 12.04 11.99
CA GLU A 66 43.73 11.07 11.11
C GLU A 66 44.55 9.80 10.91
N VAL A 67 45.86 9.93 10.73
CA VAL A 67 46.77 8.80 10.55
C VAL A 67 46.93 8.03 11.86
N ALA A 68 47.03 8.73 13.00
CA ALA A 68 47.05 8.09 14.31
C ALA A 68 45.74 7.32 14.60
N MET A 69 44.57 7.89 14.22
CA MET A 69 43.29 7.19 14.31
C MET A 69 43.23 5.97 13.39
N GLY A 70 43.71 6.09 12.15
CA GLY A 70 43.76 5.00 11.17
C GLY A 70 44.64 3.84 11.64
N ALA A 71 45.84 4.15 12.14
CA ALA A 71 46.78 3.15 12.67
C ALA A 71 46.24 2.42 13.91
N ALA A 72 45.55 3.14 14.81
CA ALA A 72 44.88 2.51 15.95
C ALA A 72 43.67 1.65 15.53
N ALA A 73 42.93 2.05 14.49
CA ALA A 73 41.83 1.26 13.96
C ALA A 73 42.32 -0.04 13.29
N THR A 74 43.37 0.04 12.48
CA THR A 74 43.98 -1.15 11.87
C THR A 74 44.58 -2.08 12.92
N ALA A 75 45.22 -1.55 13.96
CA ALA A 75 45.71 -2.34 15.09
C ALA A 75 44.58 -3.11 15.79
N GLY A 76 43.45 -2.44 16.09
CA GLY A 76 42.28 -3.09 16.70
C GLY A 76 41.71 -4.20 15.82
N LEU A 77 41.61 -3.98 14.51
CA LEU A 77 41.14 -5.00 13.56
C LEU A 77 42.10 -6.20 13.47
N CYS A 78 43.42 -5.96 13.49
CA CYS A 78 44.42 -7.04 13.48
C CYS A 78 44.33 -7.91 14.75
N LEU A 79 44.14 -7.29 15.92
CA LEU A 79 43.97 -8.02 17.18
C LEU A 79 42.72 -8.90 17.17
N VAL A 80 41.60 -8.36 16.68
CA VAL A 80 40.34 -9.14 16.57
C VAL A 80 40.46 -10.25 15.52
N ALA A 81 41.08 -9.98 14.38
CA ALA A 81 41.29 -10.99 13.34
C ALA A 81 42.17 -12.15 13.84
N GLY A 82 43.26 -11.83 14.56
CA GLY A 82 44.14 -12.84 15.16
C GLY A 82 43.42 -13.68 16.22
N ALA A 83 42.69 -13.03 17.14
CA ALA A 83 41.90 -13.74 18.15
C ALA A 83 40.80 -14.60 17.50
N GLY A 84 40.12 -14.07 16.48
CA GLY A 84 39.07 -14.76 15.74
C GLY A 84 39.54 -16.01 15.02
N GLY A 85 40.74 -15.99 14.42
CA GLY A 85 41.32 -17.19 13.79
C GLY A 85 41.69 -18.28 14.79
N VAL A 86 42.18 -17.93 15.98
CA VAL A 86 42.42 -18.91 17.07
C VAL A 86 41.11 -19.49 17.59
N LEU A 87 40.11 -18.63 17.81
CA LEU A 87 38.77 -19.03 18.26
C LEU A 87 38.08 -19.94 17.25
N ARG A 88 38.30 -19.71 15.95
CA ARG A 88 37.73 -20.55 14.87
C ARG A 88 38.16 -22.02 14.95
N VAL A 89 39.39 -22.28 15.35
CA VAL A 89 39.90 -23.65 15.42
C VAL A 89 39.63 -24.28 16.80
N SER A 90 39.47 -23.46 17.83
CA SER A 90 39.37 -23.91 19.22
C SER A 90 37.94 -24.11 19.71
N VAL A 91 36.95 -23.49 19.05
CA VAL A 91 35.54 -23.50 19.48
C VAL A 91 34.66 -23.96 18.32
N PRO A 92 33.54 -24.68 18.57
CA PRO A 92 32.55 -24.99 17.54
C PRO A 92 32.17 -23.75 16.72
N GLY A 93 32.03 -23.93 15.40
CA GLY A 93 31.94 -22.85 14.42
C GLY A 93 30.91 -21.76 14.73
N GLU A 94 29.82 -22.11 15.41
CA GLU A 94 28.74 -21.20 15.81
C GLU A 94 29.17 -20.12 16.83
N TRP A 95 30.22 -20.38 17.62
CA TRP A 95 30.71 -19.50 18.69
C TRP A 95 31.85 -18.57 18.28
N THR A 96 32.33 -18.71 17.05
CA THR A 96 33.43 -17.89 16.52
C THR A 96 33.06 -16.41 16.46
N VAL A 97 31.87 -16.08 15.97
CA VAL A 97 31.36 -14.70 15.89
C VAL A 97 31.10 -14.09 17.27
N PRO A 98 30.43 -14.77 18.22
CA PRO A 98 30.37 -14.32 19.61
C PRO A 98 31.74 -14.07 20.26
N GLY A 99 32.72 -14.94 19.98
CA GLY A 99 34.09 -14.76 20.47
C GLY A 99 34.76 -13.50 19.90
N CYS A 100 34.66 -13.29 18.59
CA CYS A 100 35.12 -12.05 17.94
C CYS A 100 34.41 -10.80 18.50
N LEU A 101 33.12 -10.91 18.81
CA LEU A 101 32.34 -9.84 19.42
C LEU A 101 32.84 -9.52 20.85
N ALA A 102 33.15 -10.54 21.65
CA ALA A 102 33.74 -10.34 22.97
C ALA A 102 35.11 -9.63 22.88
N CYS A 103 35.95 -9.99 21.89
CA CYS A 103 37.20 -9.28 21.62
C CYS A 103 36.95 -7.81 21.23
N ALA A 104 35.93 -7.53 20.41
CA ALA A 104 35.55 -6.16 20.06
C ALA A 104 35.10 -5.35 21.28
N ILE A 105 34.32 -5.95 22.18
CA ILE A 105 33.89 -5.30 23.44
C ILE A 105 35.09 -5.04 24.35
N ALA A 106 36.06 -5.96 24.41
CA ALA A 106 37.30 -5.74 25.14
C ALA A 106 38.09 -4.53 24.61
N LEU A 107 38.06 -4.25 23.30
CA LEU A 107 38.66 -3.03 22.74
C LEU A 107 38.00 -1.74 23.28
N LEU A 108 36.71 -1.77 23.64
CA LEU A 108 36.05 -0.61 24.28
C LEU A 108 36.60 -0.34 25.69
N ALA A 109 37.15 -1.34 26.38
CA ALA A 109 37.84 -1.14 27.65
C ALA A 109 39.11 -0.28 27.51
N ALA A 110 39.68 -0.19 26.30
CA ALA A 110 40.78 0.72 26.00
C ALA A 110 40.41 2.19 26.25
N GLU A 111 39.13 2.55 26.32
CA GLU A 111 38.72 3.88 26.78
C GLU A 111 39.20 4.20 28.20
N ARG A 112 39.46 3.21 29.06
CA ARG A 112 39.96 3.39 30.42
C ARG A 112 41.48 3.52 30.51
N THR A 113 42.19 3.33 29.40
CA THR A 113 43.66 3.38 29.35
C THR A 113 44.16 4.83 29.18
N PRO A 114 45.40 5.15 29.61
CA PRO A 114 45.99 6.48 29.48
C PRO A 114 46.43 6.84 28.04
N LEU A 115 45.85 6.20 27.01
CA LEU A 115 46.17 6.47 25.61
C LEU A 115 45.65 7.83 25.15
N ALA A 116 46.35 8.42 24.17
CA ALA A 116 45.93 9.67 23.54
C ALA A 116 44.54 9.55 22.89
N ARG A 117 43.75 10.65 22.91
CA ARG A 117 42.39 10.70 22.33
C ARG A 117 42.26 10.13 20.90
N PRO A 118 43.15 10.42 19.93
CA PRO A 118 43.05 9.82 18.59
C PRO A 118 43.18 8.29 18.59
N LEU A 119 44.09 7.74 19.39
CA LEU A 119 44.26 6.29 19.48
C LEU A 119 43.01 5.61 20.06
N ARG A 120 42.42 6.20 21.12
CA ARG A 120 41.15 5.74 21.70
C ARG A 120 40.01 5.75 20.67
N GLN A 121 39.90 6.82 19.87
CA GLN A 121 38.89 6.92 18.81
C GLN A 121 39.09 5.88 17.70
N GLY A 122 40.33 5.57 17.33
CA GLY A 122 40.64 4.50 16.38
C GLY A 122 40.20 3.12 16.85
N LEU A 123 40.51 2.78 18.11
CA LEU A 123 40.09 1.51 18.72
C LEU A 123 38.57 1.38 18.84
N VAL A 124 37.86 2.46 19.19
CA VAL A 124 36.39 2.47 19.21
C VAL A 124 35.80 2.28 17.81
N ARG A 125 36.40 2.87 16.77
CA ARG A 125 35.99 2.65 15.36
C ARG A 125 36.23 1.21 14.92
N ALA A 126 37.35 0.59 15.31
CA ALA A 126 37.61 -0.82 15.05
C ALA A 126 36.56 -1.72 15.72
N SER A 127 36.25 -1.46 17.00
CA SER A 127 35.16 -2.18 17.70
C SER A 127 33.82 -2.00 16.98
N ALA A 128 33.48 -0.79 16.57
CA ALA A 128 32.22 -0.52 15.87
C ALA A 128 32.15 -1.23 14.51
N ALA A 129 33.27 -1.30 13.78
CA ALA A 129 33.35 -2.03 12.51
C ALA A 129 33.13 -3.54 12.71
N VAL A 130 33.75 -4.14 13.73
CA VAL A 130 33.55 -5.57 14.04
C VAL A 130 32.11 -5.84 14.48
N GLN A 131 31.53 -4.99 15.33
CA GLN A 131 30.12 -5.10 15.72
C GLN A 131 29.18 -4.98 14.52
N GLY A 132 29.46 -4.06 13.58
CA GLY A 132 28.73 -3.94 12.33
C GLY A 132 28.82 -5.19 11.47
N PHE A 133 30.00 -5.81 11.37
CA PHE A 133 30.18 -7.06 10.65
C PHE A 133 29.44 -8.24 11.32
N ALA A 134 29.44 -8.30 12.65
CA ALA A 134 28.69 -9.29 13.41
C ALA A 134 27.16 -9.15 13.20
N VAL A 135 26.65 -7.90 13.11
CA VAL A 135 25.25 -7.64 12.74
C VAL A 135 24.97 -8.06 11.30
N LEU A 136 25.87 -7.74 10.35
CA LEU A 136 25.72 -8.13 8.94
C LEU A 136 25.64 -9.65 8.79
N TRP A 137 26.42 -10.39 9.57
CA TRP A 137 26.38 -11.85 9.61
C TRP A 137 25.06 -12.42 10.15
N ALA A 138 24.36 -11.67 11.01
CA ALA A 138 23.03 -12.05 11.51
C ALA A 138 21.88 -11.75 10.52
N VAL A 139 22.11 -10.92 9.49
CA VAL A 139 21.08 -10.48 8.54
C VAL A 139 20.37 -11.64 7.84
N PRO A 140 21.05 -12.69 7.31
CA PRO A 140 20.37 -13.78 6.60
C PRO A 140 19.32 -14.49 7.47
N LEU A 141 19.59 -14.68 8.77
CA LEU A 141 18.66 -15.33 9.67
C LEU A 141 17.46 -14.42 10.01
N VAL A 142 17.70 -13.13 10.25
CA VAL A 142 16.63 -12.16 10.49
C VAL A 142 15.75 -12.00 9.24
N ALA A 143 16.37 -11.88 8.06
CA ALA A 143 15.67 -11.77 6.79
C ALA A 143 14.86 -13.05 6.50
N GLY A 144 15.45 -14.23 6.72
CA GLY A 144 14.75 -15.51 6.60
C GLY A 144 13.56 -15.60 7.58
N SER A 145 13.71 -15.09 8.80
CA SER A 145 12.65 -15.08 9.81
C SER A 145 11.45 -14.22 9.41
N VAL A 146 11.69 -13.07 8.76
CA VAL A 146 10.65 -12.11 8.34
C VAL A 146 10.02 -12.49 6.99
N LEU A 147 10.81 -13.02 6.06
CA LEU A 147 10.36 -13.30 4.69
C LEU A 147 9.88 -14.75 4.51
N GLY A 148 10.43 -15.69 5.26
CA GLY A 148 10.09 -17.11 5.20
C GLY A 148 8.58 -17.39 5.33
N PRO A 149 7.87 -16.75 6.28
CA PRO A 149 6.43 -16.96 6.44
C PRO A 149 5.59 -16.59 5.22
N ALA A 150 6.07 -15.73 4.32
CA ALA A 150 5.35 -15.35 3.11
C ALA A 150 5.11 -16.55 2.17
N ALA A 151 5.99 -17.56 2.18
CA ALA A 151 5.81 -18.79 1.40
C ALA A 151 4.54 -19.57 1.82
N ARG A 152 4.10 -19.43 3.09
CA ARG A 152 2.89 -20.10 3.60
C ARG A 152 1.60 -19.52 3.03
N ALA A 153 1.63 -18.29 2.51
CA ALA A 153 0.46 -17.69 1.88
C ALA A 153 -0.01 -18.46 0.64
N ALA A 154 0.88 -19.22 -0.02
CA ALA A 154 0.53 -20.05 -1.17
C ALA A 154 -0.17 -21.36 -0.78
N THR A 155 0.03 -21.85 0.44
CA THR A 155 -0.52 -23.13 0.94
C THR A 155 -1.10 -22.97 2.36
N PRO A 156 -2.17 -22.16 2.50
CA PRO A 156 -2.82 -21.94 3.79
C PRO A 156 -3.37 -23.25 4.34
N TRP A 157 -3.28 -23.41 5.67
CA TRP A 157 -3.79 -24.56 6.43
C TRP A 157 -3.28 -25.93 5.96
N SER A 158 -2.05 -25.96 5.45
CA SER A 158 -1.34 -27.19 5.04
C SER A 158 -0.89 -28.09 6.21
N GLY A 159 -1.11 -27.68 7.46
CA GLY A 159 -0.78 -28.43 8.67
C GLY A 159 0.24 -27.73 9.55
N ALA A 160 0.05 -27.87 10.87
CA ALA A 160 0.89 -27.24 11.89
C ALA A 160 2.29 -27.89 11.93
N PRO A 161 3.38 -27.12 11.72
CA PRO A 161 4.73 -27.60 11.89
C PRO A 161 5.02 -27.95 13.35
N ARG A 162 6.03 -28.78 13.58
CA ARG A 162 6.43 -29.17 14.94
C ARG A 162 7.09 -28.01 15.69
N SER A 163 7.97 -27.27 15.01
CA SER A 163 8.64 -26.11 15.56
C SER A 163 8.36 -24.84 14.75
N ILE A 164 8.52 -23.68 15.38
CA ILE A 164 8.44 -22.40 14.66
C ILE A 164 9.54 -22.24 13.61
N ARG A 165 10.70 -22.90 13.81
CA ARG A 165 11.79 -22.90 12.83
C ARG A 165 11.36 -23.56 11.51
N ASP A 166 10.64 -24.67 11.60
CA ASP A 166 10.12 -25.39 10.42
C ASP A 166 9.04 -24.57 9.71
N ALA A 167 8.30 -23.73 10.44
CA ALA A 167 7.30 -22.82 9.87
C ALA A 167 7.95 -21.67 9.08
N VAL A 168 9.14 -21.22 9.50
CA VAL A 168 9.90 -20.13 8.87
C VAL A 168 10.72 -20.63 7.68
N PHE A 169 11.37 -21.79 7.82
CA PHE A 169 12.30 -22.36 6.85
C PHE A 169 11.71 -23.60 6.18
N THR A 170 10.70 -23.41 5.34
CA THR A 170 10.02 -24.51 4.63
C THR A 170 10.86 -25.09 3.50
N ASP A 171 11.43 -24.23 2.65
CA ASP A 171 12.06 -24.64 1.39
C ASP A 171 13.58 -24.47 1.39
N VAL A 172 14.14 -23.85 2.43
CA VAL A 172 15.56 -23.53 2.54
C VAL A 172 16.10 -24.03 3.88
N PRO A 173 17.24 -24.75 3.91
CA PRO A 173 17.81 -25.20 5.16
C PRO A 173 18.20 -24.00 6.05
N PRO A 174 17.91 -24.04 7.35
CA PRO A 174 18.28 -22.96 8.25
C PRO A 174 19.80 -22.83 8.33
N PRO A 175 20.33 -21.60 8.49
CA PRO A 175 21.76 -21.41 8.62
C PRO A 175 22.30 -22.16 9.85
N PRO A 176 23.48 -22.81 9.77
CA PRO A 176 24.02 -23.66 10.83
C PRO A 176 24.32 -22.90 12.13
N TYR A 177 24.38 -21.57 12.07
CA TYR A 177 24.73 -20.69 13.18
C TYR A 177 23.52 -20.03 13.84
N ALA A 178 22.33 -20.59 13.68
CA ALA A 178 21.09 -19.98 14.16
C ALA A 178 20.99 -19.80 15.68
N SER A 179 21.73 -20.59 16.47
CA SER A 179 21.67 -20.58 17.93
C SER A 179 22.30 -19.33 18.57
N THR A 180 23.38 -18.80 17.99
CA THR A 180 24.19 -17.73 18.58
C THR A 180 23.80 -16.33 18.09
N VAL A 181 23.05 -16.22 17.00
CA VAL A 181 22.56 -14.94 16.46
C VAL A 181 21.77 -14.08 17.47
N PRO A 182 20.78 -14.58 18.24
CA PRO A 182 20.07 -13.73 19.19
C PRO A 182 21.00 -13.18 20.28
N LEU A 183 22.01 -13.96 20.70
CA LEU A 183 23.03 -13.51 21.65
C LEU A 183 23.87 -12.37 21.05
N VAL A 184 24.37 -12.51 19.81
CA VAL A 184 25.15 -11.48 19.12
C VAL A 184 24.36 -10.17 19.03
N LEU A 185 23.10 -10.24 18.57
CA LEU A 185 22.24 -9.06 18.44
C LEU A 185 21.93 -8.39 19.79
N ALA A 186 21.63 -9.18 20.82
CA ALA A 186 21.36 -8.66 22.17
C ALA A 186 22.59 -7.99 22.79
N VAL A 187 23.78 -8.58 22.61
CA VAL A 187 25.03 -8.02 23.10
C VAL A 187 25.36 -6.69 22.40
N VAL A 188 25.22 -6.61 21.07
CA VAL A 188 25.42 -5.35 20.33
C VAL A 188 24.37 -4.29 20.71
N ALA A 189 23.12 -4.68 20.93
CA ALA A 189 22.10 -3.76 21.44
C ALA A 189 22.50 -3.20 22.82
N GLY A 190 22.99 -4.06 23.72
CA GLY A 190 23.49 -3.67 25.04
C GLY A 190 24.68 -2.70 24.99
N THR A 191 25.65 -2.93 24.10
CA THR A 191 26.80 -2.03 23.92
C THR A 191 26.35 -0.66 23.40
N LEU A 192 25.39 -0.61 22.47
CA LEU A 192 24.82 0.64 21.96
C LEU A 192 24.03 1.39 23.03
N ILE A 193 23.24 0.71 23.87
CA ILE A 193 22.52 1.33 24.99
C ILE A 193 23.52 1.99 25.96
N MET A 194 24.63 1.30 26.25
CA MET A 194 25.68 1.86 27.11
C MET A 194 26.38 3.05 26.44
N ALA A 195 26.64 2.98 25.13
CA ALA A 195 27.24 4.07 24.35
C ALA A 195 26.30 5.29 24.24
N ALA A 196 24.98 5.06 24.15
CA ALA A 196 23.98 6.12 24.06
C ALA A 196 24.00 7.06 25.27
N ARG A 197 24.43 6.57 26.45
CA ARG A 197 24.59 7.38 27.67
C ARG A 197 25.69 8.44 27.56
N ARG A 198 26.66 8.27 26.63
CA ARG A 198 27.84 9.14 26.50
C ARG A 198 27.81 10.02 25.26
N THR A 199 26.82 9.86 24.37
CA THR A 199 26.81 10.55 23.07
C THR A 199 25.71 11.60 22.99
N ARG A 200 26.00 12.71 22.26
CA ARG A 200 24.99 13.72 21.94
C ARG A 200 23.90 13.20 20.98
N ARG A 201 24.17 12.11 20.25
CA ARG A 201 23.23 11.45 19.32
C ARG A 201 22.45 10.31 19.98
N ARG A 202 22.11 10.45 21.26
CA ARG A 202 21.45 9.41 22.08
C ARG A 202 20.24 8.79 21.38
N THR A 203 19.34 9.62 20.82
CA THR A 203 18.10 9.15 20.21
C THR A 203 18.34 8.24 19.00
N ALA A 204 19.26 8.60 18.11
CA ALA A 204 19.60 7.78 16.95
C ALA A 204 20.22 6.43 17.36
N VAL A 205 21.12 6.44 18.35
CA VAL A 205 21.75 5.21 18.87
C VAL A 205 20.71 4.32 19.55
N MET A 206 19.77 4.90 20.29
CA MET A 206 18.68 4.15 20.93
C MET A 206 17.72 3.52 19.91
N VAL A 207 17.46 4.18 18.77
CA VAL A 207 16.66 3.60 17.68
C VAL A 207 17.36 2.36 17.12
N VAL A 208 18.65 2.44 16.81
CA VAL A 208 19.42 1.29 16.32
C VAL A 208 19.44 0.17 17.35
N ALA A 209 19.66 0.50 18.63
CA ALA A 209 19.64 -0.49 19.70
C ALA A 209 18.27 -1.17 19.85
N LEU A 210 17.17 -0.42 19.68
CA LEU A 210 15.81 -0.95 19.72
C LEU A 210 15.55 -1.92 18.57
N VAL A 211 15.97 -1.59 17.35
CA VAL A 211 15.85 -2.48 16.18
C VAL A 211 16.66 -3.77 16.37
N LEU A 212 17.88 -3.67 16.90
CA LEU A 212 18.70 -4.86 17.18
C LEU A 212 18.13 -5.72 18.31
N ALA A 213 17.63 -5.09 19.38
CA ALA A 213 16.96 -5.81 20.46
C ALA A 213 15.70 -6.51 19.96
N TRP A 214 14.90 -5.85 19.12
CA TRP A 214 13.74 -6.44 18.46
C TRP A 214 14.13 -7.64 17.59
N ALA A 215 15.16 -7.50 16.74
CA ALA A 215 15.64 -8.59 15.90
C ALA A 215 16.15 -9.79 16.73
N ALA A 216 16.80 -9.53 17.87
CA ALA A 216 17.24 -10.57 18.78
C ALA A 216 16.05 -11.36 19.35
N VAL A 217 15.00 -10.67 19.80
CA VAL A 217 13.79 -11.30 20.37
C VAL A 217 12.97 -12.01 19.29
N LEU A 218 12.88 -11.46 18.08
CA LEU A 218 12.18 -12.07 16.94
C LEU A 218 12.77 -13.43 16.57
N VAL A 219 14.10 -13.54 16.54
CA VAL A 219 14.82 -14.75 16.14
C VAL A 219 14.92 -15.76 17.30
N LEU A 220 14.72 -15.34 18.55
CA LEU A 220 14.88 -16.19 19.73
C LEU A 220 14.03 -17.48 19.70
N PRO A 221 12.72 -17.46 19.36
CA PRO A 221 11.92 -18.68 19.24
C PRO A 221 12.46 -19.65 18.18
N VAL A 222 12.97 -19.12 17.07
CA VAL A 222 13.56 -19.88 15.96
C VAL A 222 14.91 -20.48 16.37
N ALA A 223 15.73 -19.74 17.10
CA ALA A 223 17.01 -20.20 17.63
C ALA A 223 16.83 -21.33 18.66
N LEU A 224 15.85 -21.20 19.55
CA LEU A 224 15.53 -22.18 20.60
C LEU A 224 14.69 -23.37 20.12
N GLN A 225 14.25 -23.39 18.86
CA GLN A 225 13.38 -24.43 18.29
C GLN A 225 12.10 -24.63 19.12
N LEU A 226 11.50 -23.52 19.55
CA LEU A 226 10.29 -23.61 20.37
C LEU A 226 9.16 -24.33 19.61
N PRO A 227 8.29 -25.05 20.34
CA PRO A 227 7.05 -25.59 19.78
C PRO A 227 6.27 -24.50 19.05
N TYR A 228 5.63 -24.84 17.94
CA TYR A 228 4.94 -23.88 17.07
C TYR A 228 4.01 -22.91 17.84
N THR A 229 3.16 -23.42 18.72
CA THR A 229 2.25 -22.60 19.54
C THR A 229 2.97 -21.67 20.50
N ALA A 230 4.03 -22.15 21.16
CA ALA A 230 4.85 -21.33 22.06
C ALA A 230 5.57 -20.21 21.29
N GLY A 231 6.01 -20.49 20.07
CA GLY A 231 6.59 -19.49 19.17
C GLY A 231 5.61 -18.39 18.77
N LEU A 232 4.37 -18.75 18.42
CA LEU A 232 3.31 -17.77 18.12
C LEU A 232 2.98 -16.89 19.33
N VAL A 233 2.87 -17.49 20.52
CA VAL A 233 2.60 -16.74 21.76
C VAL A 233 3.76 -15.79 22.07
N ALA A 234 5.01 -16.24 21.89
CA ALA A 234 6.19 -15.40 22.07
C ALA A 234 6.15 -14.20 21.10
N GLN A 235 5.86 -14.41 19.82
CA GLN A 235 5.75 -13.33 18.84
C GLN A 235 4.57 -12.39 19.12
N ALA A 236 3.40 -12.91 19.54
CA ALA A 236 2.27 -12.10 19.98
C ALA A 236 2.65 -11.20 21.17
N ALA A 237 3.44 -11.73 22.11
CA ALA A 237 3.98 -10.96 23.22
C ALA A 237 4.97 -9.88 22.74
N VAL A 238 5.76 -10.11 21.69
CA VAL A 238 6.61 -9.08 21.07
C VAL A 238 5.76 -7.94 20.49
N VAL A 239 4.70 -8.25 19.74
CA VAL A 239 3.78 -7.24 19.20
C VAL A 239 3.19 -6.40 20.33
N ALA A 240 2.67 -7.06 21.38
CA ALA A 240 2.09 -6.39 22.54
C ALA A 240 3.11 -5.54 23.31
N ALA A 241 4.33 -6.03 23.50
CA ALA A 241 5.40 -5.32 24.18
C ALA A 241 5.88 -4.09 23.37
N ALA A 242 6.05 -4.22 22.06
CA ALA A 242 6.46 -3.14 21.17
C ALA A 242 5.39 -2.05 21.09
N LEU A 243 4.11 -2.44 20.96
CA LEU A 243 2.98 -1.50 20.96
C LEU A 243 2.82 -0.80 22.32
N GLY A 244 2.94 -1.56 23.42
CA GLY A 244 2.92 -1.02 24.78
C GLY A 244 4.10 -0.07 25.05
N PHE A 245 5.27 -0.35 24.49
CA PHE A 245 6.43 0.55 24.56
C PHE A 245 6.20 1.82 23.74
N ALA A 246 5.66 1.72 22.52
CA ALA A 246 5.32 2.88 21.69
C ALA A 246 4.34 3.82 22.41
N VAL A 247 3.26 3.26 22.98
CA VAL A 247 2.27 4.02 23.75
C VAL A 247 2.87 4.64 25.01
N ARG A 248 3.80 3.95 25.70
CA ARG A 248 4.48 4.49 26.88
C ARG A 248 5.47 5.60 26.54
N ALA A 249 6.23 5.45 25.45
CA ALA A 249 7.22 6.43 25.01
C ALA A 249 6.57 7.74 24.55
N ASP A 250 5.45 7.67 23.82
CA ASP A 250 4.68 8.84 23.39
C ASP A 250 4.13 9.66 24.57
N ARG A 251 3.64 8.99 25.62
CA ARG A 251 3.18 9.66 26.85
C ARG A 251 4.29 10.43 27.55
N ALA A 252 5.53 9.93 27.50
CA ALA A 252 6.67 10.56 28.15
C ALA A 252 7.11 11.82 27.40
N ASP A 253 7.11 11.78 26.05
CA ASP A 253 7.65 12.84 25.20
C ASP A 253 6.60 13.89 24.76
N LYS A 254 5.32 13.74 25.16
CA LYS A 254 4.18 14.61 24.78
C LYS A 254 4.06 14.82 23.26
N GLY A 255 4.43 13.80 22.47
CA GLY A 255 4.39 13.81 21.01
C GLY A 255 5.16 12.63 20.40
N PRO A 256 5.04 12.42 19.07
CA PRO A 256 5.59 11.25 18.39
C PRO A 256 7.12 11.32 18.36
N SER A 257 7.76 10.67 19.33
CA SER A 257 9.21 10.52 19.35
C SER A 257 9.66 9.48 18.31
N PRO A 258 10.86 9.62 17.73
CA PRO A 258 11.36 8.65 16.75
C PRO A 258 11.48 7.23 17.33
N LEU A 259 11.64 7.11 18.65
CA LEU A 259 11.63 5.82 19.36
C LEU A 259 10.23 5.20 19.41
N ALA A 260 9.20 6.01 19.63
CA ALA A 260 7.82 5.53 19.64
C ALA A 260 7.36 5.12 18.23
N LEU A 261 7.72 5.90 17.20
CA LEU A 261 7.44 5.57 15.81
C LEU A 261 8.16 4.29 15.36
N THR A 262 9.43 4.12 15.72
CA THR A 262 10.18 2.90 15.39
C THR A 262 9.61 1.69 16.10
N ALA A 263 9.24 1.79 17.38
CA ALA A 263 8.55 0.72 18.09
C ALA A 263 7.21 0.34 17.45
N LEU A 264 6.44 1.33 16.98
CA LEU A 264 5.18 1.10 16.26
C LEU A 264 5.41 0.41 14.92
N LEU A 265 6.40 0.84 14.14
CA LEU A 265 6.76 0.18 12.88
C LEU A 265 7.20 -1.26 13.10
N LEU A 266 8.01 -1.52 14.13
CA LEU A 266 8.43 -2.87 14.49
C LEU A 266 7.23 -3.73 14.91
N ALA A 267 6.28 -3.18 15.66
CA ALA A 267 5.04 -3.86 16.04
C ALA A 267 4.20 -4.23 14.81
N LEU A 268 4.07 -3.32 13.83
CA LEU A 268 3.35 -3.55 12.57
C LEU A 268 4.01 -4.67 11.76
N VAL A 269 5.33 -4.60 11.56
CA VAL A 269 6.09 -5.64 10.85
C VAL A 269 5.91 -7.00 11.53
N THR A 270 6.04 -7.08 12.86
CA THR A 270 5.80 -8.35 13.58
C THR A 270 4.37 -8.84 13.52
N SER A 271 3.39 -7.94 13.40
CA SER A 271 1.99 -8.36 13.31
C SER A 271 1.68 -9.02 11.97
N VAL A 272 2.30 -8.55 10.89
CA VAL A 272 2.17 -9.15 9.56
C VAL A 272 2.90 -10.50 9.54
N ASP A 273 4.13 -10.54 10.06
CA ASP A 273 4.91 -11.77 10.21
C ASP A 273 4.15 -12.85 11.00
N LEU A 274 3.58 -12.46 12.14
CA LEU A 274 2.78 -13.34 13.00
C LEU A 274 1.50 -13.82 12.30
N ALA A 275 0.81 -12.94 11.57
CA ALA A 275 -0.36 -13.34 10.77
C ALA A 275 0.02 -14.36 9.70
N LEU A 276 1.16 -14.17 9.01
CA LEU A 276 1.68 -15.12 8.03
C LEU A 276 2.09 -16.46 8.67
N LEU A 277 2.73 -16.45 9.84
CA LEU A 277 3.08 -17.66 10.56
C LEU A 277 1.86 -18.44 11.07
N SER A 278 0.78 -17.74 11.39
CA SER A 278 -0.46 -18.34 11.87
C SER A 278 -1.21 -19.16 10.80
N LEU A 279 -0.98 -18.86 9.50
CA LEU A 279 -1.60 -19.54 8.34
C LEU A 279 -1.35 -21.05 8.28
N ALA A 280 -0.39 -21.56 9.04
CA ALA A 280 -0.15 -22.99 9.13
C ALA A 280 -1.32 -23.78 9.71
N SER A 281 -2.12 -23.17 10.61
CA SER A 281 -3.26 -23.84 11.24
C SER A 281 -4.45 -22.90 11.35
N GLU A 282 -5.63 -23.44 11.09
CA GLU A 282 -6.89 -22.69 11.10
C GLU A 282 -7.16 -22.02 12.45
N ALA A 283 -7.08 -22.80 13.54
CA ALA A 283 -7.30 -22.29 14.90
C ALA A 283 -6.30 -21.18 15.29
N ALA A 284 -5.01 -21.33 14.92
CA ALA A 284 -4.04 -20.26 15.19
C ALA A 284 -4.30 -19.03 14.34
N THR A 285 -4.69 -19.19 13.07
CA THR A 285 -5.00 -18.07 12.17
C THR A 285 -6.12 -17.21 12.78
N LEU A 286 -7.23 -17.83 13.17
CA LEU A 286 -8.37 -17.13 13.76
C LEU A 286 -7.99 -16.47 15.10
N GLY A 287 -7.34 -17.22 16.00
CA GLY A 287 -6.95 -16.69 17.32
C GLY A 287 -5.97 -15.52 17.23
N VAL A 288 -4.97 -15.60 16.34
CA VAL A 288 -3.99 -14.54 16.12
C VAL A 288 -4.64 -13.30 15.52
N LEU A 289 -5.47 -13.44 14.48
CA LEU A 289 -6.13 -12.30 13.83
C LEU A 289 -7.10 -11.59 14.80
N VAL A 290 -7.87 -12.33 15.61
CA VAL A 290 -8.68 -11.74 16.70
C VAL A 290 -7.79 -10.99 17.69
N THR A 291 -6.66 -11.57 18.10
CA THR A 291 -5.75 -10.92 19.05
C THR A 291 -5.15 -9.63 18.48
N LEU A 292 -4.72 -9.65 17.22
CA LEU A 292 -4.13 -8.50 16.54
C LEU A 292 -5.15 -7.37 16.31
N THR A 293 -6.36 -7.70 15.84
CA THR A 293 -7.45 -6.71 15.68
C THR A 293 -7.77 -5.99 16.99
N VAL A 294 -7.90 -6.73 18.09
CA VAL A 294 -8.17 -6.17 19.42
C VAL A 294 -7.00 -5.32 19.91
N LEU A 295 -5.77 -5.80 19.75
CA LEU A 295 -4.56 -5.13 20.23
C LEU A 295 -4.34 -3.79 19.52
N PHE A 296 -4.42 -3.76 18.18
CA PHE A 296 -4.30 -2.53 17.39
C PHE A 296 -5.52 -1.62 17.55
N GLY A 297 -6.73 -2.19 17.69
CA GLY A 297 -7.94 -1.42 17.97
C GLY A 297 -7.87 -0.69 19.31
N ALA A 298 -7.41 -1.37 20.36
CA ALA A 298 -7.21 -0.79 21.69
C ALA A 298 -6.14 0.31 21.69
N ALA A 299 -5.05 0.14 20.92
CA ALA A 299 -4.05 1.18 20.74
C ALA A 299 -4.57 2.38 19.92
N GLY A 300 -5.47 2.14 18.96
CA GLY A 300 -6.13 3.15 18.14
C GLY A 300 -7.11 4.05 18.88
N LEU A 301 -7.52 3.69 20.10
CA LEU A 301 -8.24 4.60 21.00
C LEU A 301 -7.39 5.81 21.44
N ARG A 302 -6.08 5.79 21.17
CA ARG A 302 -5.17 6.90 21.49
C ARG A 302 -4.94 7.78 20.26
N PRO A 303 -5.15 9.11 20.38
CA PRO A 303 -5.15 10.01 19.22
C PRO A 303 -3.78 10.10 18.52
N GLY A 304 -2.66 9.96 19.24
CA GLY A 304 -1.31 10.09 18.68
C GLY A 304 -0.94 9.02 17.64
N PHE A 305 -1.44 7.79 17.79
CA PHE A 305 -1.13 6.67 16.89
C PHE A 305 -2.33 6.10 16.15
N ALA A 306 -3.53 6.66 16.36
CA ALA A 306 -4.74 6.31 15.64
C ALA A 306 -4.55 6.27 14.10
N PRO A 307 -3.77 7.17 13.45
CA PRO A 307 -3.57 7.13 12.01
C PRO A 307 -2.90 5.85 11.48
N PHE A 308 -2.17 5.12 12.32
CA PHE A 308 -1.45 3.90 11.92
C PHE A 308 -2.08 2.64 12.51
N THR A 309 -2.54 2.71 13.75
CA THR A 309 -3.10 1.57 14.49
C THR A 309 -4.52 1.24 14.07
N ALA A 310 -5.36 2.24 13.76
CA ALA A 310 -6.74 1.99 13.32
C ALA A 310 -6.80 1.32 11.92
N PRO A 311 -6.02 1.76 10.90
CA PRO A 311 -5.93 1.03 9.63
C PRO A 311 -5.39 -0.39 9.79
N ALA A 312 -4.38 -0.58 10.63
CA ALA A 312 -3.83 -1.92 10.89
C ALA A 312 -4.87 -2.85 11.54
N ALA A 313 -5.66 -2.35 12.49
CA ALA A 313 -6.76 -3.09 13.08
C ALA A 313 -7.81 -3.48 12.03
N LEU A 314 -8.18 -2.57 11.12
CA LEU A 314 -9.11 -2.85 10.03
C LEU A 314 -8.53 -3.86 9.02
N GLY A 315 -7.24 -3.79 8.72
CA GLY A 315 -6.55 -4.77 7.85
C GLY A 315 -6.49 -6.17 8.47
N HIS A 316 -6.26 -6.28 9.78
CA HIS A 316 -6.36 -7.57 10.48
C HIS A 316 -7.81 -8.05 10.57
N ALA A 317 -8.80 -7.14 10.60
CA ALA A 317 -10.22 -7.48 10.64
C ALA A 317 -10.74 -7.96 9.29
N THR A 318 -10.26 -7.40 8.17
CA THR A 318 -10.55 -7.94 6.83
C THR A 318 -9.94 -9.32 6.67
N ALA A 319 -8.68 -9.51 7.07
CA ALA A 319 -8.04 -10.81 7.04
C ALA A 319 -8.81 -11.83 7.90
N LEU A 320 -9.28 -11.42 9.09
CA LEU A 320 -10.13 -12.25 9.95
C LEU A 320 -11.45 -12.63 9.28
N ALA A 321 -12.14 -11.68 8.64
CA ALA A 321 -13.39 -11.94 7.93
C ALA A 321 -13.19 -12.93 6.77
N CYS A 322 -12.09 -12.81 6.01
CA CYS A 322 -11.71 -13.78 4.97
C CYS A 322 -11.41 -15.16 5.56
N ALA A 323 -10.62 -15.22 6.64
CA ALA A 323 -10.27 -16.46 7.30
C ALA A 323 -11.50 -17.17 7.89
N LEU A 324 -12.42 -16.42 8.51
CA LEU A 324 -13.69 -16.94 9.01
C LEU A 324 -14.56 -17.50 7.88
N GLY A 325 -14.69 -16.77 6.78
CA GLY A 325 -15.42 -17.25 5.61
C GLY A 325 -14.84 -18.53 5.03
N ALA A 326 -13.50 -18.60 4.90
CA ALA A 326 -12.81 -19.79 4.42
C ALA A 326 -12.93 -20.98 5.41
N SER A 327 -12.86 -20.74 6.73
CA SER A 327 -13.03 -21.78 7.76
C SER A 327 -14.44 -22.38 7.75
N ALA A 328 -15.45 -21.55 7.47
CA ALA A 328 -16.84 -22.00 7.37
C ALA A 328 -17.15 -22.74 6.05
N GLY A 329 -16.17 -22.88 5.14
CA GLY A 329 -16.37 -23.47 3.82
C GLY A 329 -17.24 -22.62 2.88
N PHE A 330 -17.38 -21.32 3.16
CA PHE A 330 -18.18 -20.44 2.33
C PHE A 330 -17.51 -20.20 0.98
N ALA A 331 -18.32 -20.19 -0.07
CA ALA A 331 -17.86 -19.75 -1.38
C ALA A 331 -17.39 -18.28 -1.32
N PRO A 332 -16.43 -17.85 -2.17
CA PRO A 332 -15.84 -16.51 -2.12
C PRO A 332 -16.88 -15.38 -2.08
N HIS A 333 -17.95 -15.49 -2.86
CA HIS A 333 -19.02 -14.49 -2.91
C HIS A 333 -19.81 -14.33 -1.60
N HIS A 334 -19.95 -15.39 -0.79
CA HIS A 334 -20.56 -15.29 0.54
C HIS A 334 -19.59 -14.66 1.55
N THR A 335 -18.28 -14.95 1.43
CA THR A 335 -17.25 -14.30 2.27
C THR A 335 -17.19 -12.79 2.04
N ALA A 336 -17.51 -12.31 0.84
CA ALA A 336 -17.60 -10.89 0.53
C ALA A 336 -18.56 -10.13 1.45
N LEU A 337 -19.68 -10.75 1.84
CA LEU A 337 -20.67 -10.15 2.75
C LEU A 337 -20.11 -9.97 4.16
N LEU A 338 -19.28 -10.90 4.63
CA LEU A 338 -18.57 -10.77 5.92
C LEU A 338 -17.52 -9.65 5.86
N VAL A 339 -16.74 -9.59 4.79
CA VAL A 339 -15.69 -8.56 4.59
C VAL A 339 -16.30 -7.16 4.55
N LEU A 340 -17.52 -7.01 4.01
CA LEU A 340 -18.25 -5.75 3.92
C LEU A 340 -18.62 -5.13 5.27
N ALA A 341 -18.61 -5.89 6.37
CA ALA A 341 -18.75 -5.31 7.70
C ALA A 341 -17.62 -4.32 8.02
N VAL A 342 -16.41 -4.56 7.49
CA VAL A 342 -15.22 -3.73 7.76
C VAL A 342 -15.34 -2.31 7.19
N PRO A 343 -15.68 -2.07 5.90
CA PRO A 343 -15.89 -0.71 5.39
C PRO A 343 -17.03 0.02 6.12
N ALA A 344 -18.09 -0.68 6.54
CA ALA A 344 -19.17 -0.07 7.33
C ALA A 344 -18.67 0.41 8.70
N VAL A 345 -17.88 -0.42 9.40
CA VAL A 345 -17.23 -0.05 10.67
C VAL A 345 -16.22 1.09 10.46
N ALA A 346 -15.43 1.06 9.39
CA ALA A 346 -14.48 2.12 9.06
C ALA A 346 -15.20 3.46 8.82
N ALA A 347 -16.31 3.45 8.08
CA ALA A 347 -17.12 4.65 7.86
C ALA A 347 -17.74 5.17 9.17
N LEU A 348 -18.17 4.28 10.07
CA LEU A 348 -18.67 4.66 11.39
C LEU A 348 -17.57 5.29 12.26
N ILE A 349 -16.37 4.68 12.31
CA ILE A 349 -15.22 5.22 13.05
C ILE A 349 -14.82 6.59 12.49
N ALA A 350 -14.73 6.72 11.16
CA ALA A 350 -14.40 7.98 10.50
C ALA A 350 -15.46 9.06 10.77
N SER A 351 -16.74 8.70 10.91
CA SER A 351 -17.81 9.65 11.25
C SER A 351 -17.69 10.21 12.67
N ARG A 352 -17.18 9.41 13.61
CA ARG A 352 -16.99 9.82 15.02
C ARG A 352 -15.66 10.55 15.26
N ALA A 353 -14.69 10.37 14.37
CA ALA A 353 -13.34 10.91 14.52
C ALA A 353 -13.19 12.40 14.10
N GLY A 354 -14.26 13.07 13.65
CA GLY A 354 -14.39 14.52 13.45
C GLY A 354 -13.09 15.32 13.23
N GLY A 355 -12.54 15.29 12.01
CA GLY A 355 -11.34 16.07 11.63
C GLY A 355 -10.00 15.53 12.13
N SER A 356 -9.97 14.39 12.83
CA SER A 356 -8.73 13.74 13.26
C SER A 356 -7.85 13.33 12.06
N PRO A 357 -6.51 13.39 12.18
CA PRO A 357 -5.59 12.89 11.16
C PRO A 357 -5.77 11.39 10.85
N ALA A 358 -6.47 10.64 11.69
CA ALA A 358 -6.77 9.22 11.49
C ALA A 358 -7.92 8.96 10.50
N THR A 359 -8.71 9.98 10.13
CA THR A 359 -9.87 9.83 9.24
C THR A 359 -9.50 9.32 7.85
N VAL A 360 -8.51 9.94 7.19
CA VAL A 360 -8.08 9.57 5.84
C VAL A 360 -7.50 8.15 5.77
N PRO A 361 -6.58 7.74 6.66
CA PRO A 361 -6.09 6.36 6.68
C PRO A 361 -7.18 5.31 6.95
N VAL A 362 -8.15 5.62 7.83
CA VAL A 362 -9.28 4.73 8.12
C VAL A 362 -10.21 4.60 6.91
N GLU A 363 -10.51 5.71 6.23
CA GLU A 363 -11.30 5.70 4.99
C GLU A 363 -10.57 4.93 3.87
N ALA A 364 -9.24 5.06 3.76
CA ALA A 364 -8.43 4.31 2.80
C ALA A 364 -8.43 2.79 3.10
N ALA A 365 -8.28 2.40 4.37
CA ALA A 365 -8.36 0.99 4.79
C ALA A 365 -9.76 0.40 4.55
N GLY A 366 -10.82 1.15 4.86
CA GLY A 366 -12.19 0.78 4.53
C GLY A 366 -12.41 0.65 3.02
N GLY A 367 -11.87 1.58 2.22
CA GLY A 367 -11.92 1.51 0.75
C GLY A 367 -11.23 0.29 0.20
N ALA A 368 -10.03 -0.04 0.70
CA ALA A 368 -9.31 -1.27 0.32
C ALA A 368 -10.11 -2.54 0.69
N ALA A 369 -10.75 -2.56 1.87
CA ALA A 369 -11.64 -3.64 2.28
C ALA A 369 -12.86 -3.79 1.36
N ALA A 370 -13.46 -2.66 0.95
CA ALA A 370 -14.58 -2.66 0.00
C ALA A 370 -14.18 -3.17 -1.39
N LEU A 371 -12.99 -2.81 -1.88
CA LEU A 371 -12.44 -3.34 -3.13
C LEU A 371 -12.22 -4.85 -3.05
N LEU A 372 -11.69 -5.36 -1.93
CA LEU A 372 -11.54 -6.80 -1.70
C LEU A 372 -12.90 -7.51 -1.68
N ALA A 373 -13.90 -6.96 -0.98
CA ALA A 373 -15.25 -7.52 -0.97
C ALA A 373 -15.85 -7.56 -2.37
N LEU A 374 -15.67 -6.51 -3.18
CA LEU A 374 -16.12 -6.49 -4.57
C LEU A 374 -15.42 -7.57 -5.41
N ALA A 375 -14.10 -7.71 -5.29
CA ALA A 375 -13.32 -8.74 -5.99
C ALA A 375 -13.80 -10.17 -5.65
N LEU A 376 -14.11 -10.44 -4.38
CA LEU A 376 -14.63 -11.72 -3.92
C LEU A 376 -16.05 -12.02 -4.46
N ALA A 377 -16.85 -11.00 -4.75
CA ALA A 377 -18.21 -11.14 -5.26
C ALA A 377 -18.29 -11.28 -6.80
N VAL A 378 -17.21 -10.99 -7.54
CA VAL A 378 -17.17 -11.07 -9.02
C VAL A 378 -17.68 -12.39 -9.61
N PRO A 379 -17.36 -13.57 -9.04
CA PRO A 379 -17.78 -14.84 -9.64
C PRO A 379 -19.31 -15.02 -9.74
N GLU A 380 -20.08 -14.28 -8.95
CA GLU A 380 -21.53 -14.46 -8.84
C GLU A 380 -22.28 -13.11 -8.99
N PRO A 381 -22.78 -12.78 -10.20
CA PRO A 381 -23.37 -11.46 -10.50
C PRO A 381 -24.47 -10.98 -9.53
N PRO A 382 -25.40 -11.84 -9.05
CA PRO A 382 -26.41 -11.41 -8.07
C PRO A 382 -25.81 -10.91 -6.75
N THR A 383 -24.72 -11.53 -6.28
CA THR A 383 -24.04 -11.12 -5.03
C THR A 383 -23.19 -9.88 -5.26
N LEU A 384 -22.56 -9.75 -6.42
CA LEU A 384 -21.83 -8.54 -6.81
C LEU A 384 -22.75 -7.31 -6.80
N ALA A 385 -23.96 -7.44 -7.34
CA ALA A 385 -24.97 -6.38 -7.28
C ALA A 385 -25.32 -5.99 -5.83
N LEU A 386 -25.46 -6.98 -4.92
CA LEU A 386 -25.70 -6.71 -3.50
C LEU A 386 -24.52 -5.98 -2.85
N VAL A 387 -23.28 -6.45 -3.06
CA VAL A 387 -22.08 -5.83 -2.48
C VAL A 387 -21.89 -4.41 -3.02
N LEU A 388 -22.08 -4.18 -4.33
CA LEU A 388 -22.06 -2.84 -4.92
C LEU A 388 -23.12 -1.93 -4.29
N SER A 389 -24.34 -2.43 -4.08
CA SER A 389 -25.41 -1.64 -3.46
C SER A 389 -25.08 -1.26 -2.01
N LEU A 390 -24.53 -2.19 -1.23
CA LEU A 390 -24.17 -1.95 0.17
C LEU A 390 -22.94 -1.04 0.28
N CYS A 391 -21.94 -1.19 -0.58
CA CYS A 391 -20.84 -0.22 -0.73
C CYS A 391 -21.38 1.18 -1.09
N GLY A 392 -22.38 1.25 -1.97
CA GLY A 392 -23.10 2.48 -2.30
C GLY A 392 -23.76 3.13 -1.07
N VAL A 393 -24.39 2.33 -0.19
CA VAL A 393 -24.97 2.79 1.08
C VAL A 393 -23.89 3.35 2.00
N VAL A 394 -22.76 2.65 2.15
CA VAL A 394 -21.63 3.13 2.98
C VAL A 394 -21.06 4.45 2.42
N ALA A 395 -20.89 4.55 1.11
CA ALA A 395 -20.44 5.76 0.44
C ALA A 395 -21.45 6.91 0.61
N ALA A 396 -22.75 6.64 0.47
CA ALA A 396 -23.81 7.63 0.68
C ALA A 396 -23.84 8.14 2.12
N ALA A 397 -23.67 7.24 3.10
CA ALA A 397 -23.56 7.61 4.51
C ALA A 397 -22.33 8.50 4.77
N SER A 398 -21.20 8.23 4.11
CA SER A 398 -20.01 9.09 4.19
C SER A 398 -20.22 10.48 3.56
N ALA A 399 -21.04 10.56 2.50
CA ALA A 399 -21.35 11.80 1.79
C ALA A 399 -22.25 12.77 2.57
N LEU A 400 -22.91 12.31 3.65
CA LEU A 400 -23.65 13.16 4.58
C LEU A 400 -22.73 14.17 5.29
N ARG A 401 -21.42 13.92 5.34
CA ARG A 401 -20.44 14.83 5.94
C ARG A 401 -20.15 15.99 4.98
N PRO A 402 -20.16 17.25 5.46
CA PRO A 402 -19.96 18.42 4.60
C PRO A 402 -18.61 18.40 3.86
N GLU A 403 -17.58 17.83 4.48
CA GLU A 403 -16.22 17.70 3.92
C GLU A 403 -16.08 16.60 2.85
N ARG A 404 -17.05 15.69 2.73
CA ARG A 404 -16.99 14.49 1.88
C ARG A 404 -18.15 14.39 0.90
N ARG A 405 -18.82 15.50 0.58
CA ARG A 405 -19.92 15.54 -0.40
C ARG A 405 -19.56 14.93 -1.76
N ALA A 406 -18.28 14.97 -2.14
CA ALA A 406 -17.77 14.31 -3.35
C ALA A 406 -17.95 12.77 -3.34
N ALA A 407 -17.97 12.13 -2.16
CA ALA A 407 -18.28 10.70 -2.02
C ALA A 407 -19.71 10.34 -2.48
N GLY A 408 -20.60 11.33 -2.60
CA GLY A 408 -21.94 11.15 -3.17
C GLY A 408 -21.90 10.73 -4.64
N TRP A 409 -20.89 11.17 -5.40
CA TRP A 409 -20.67 10.72 -6.78
C TRP A 409 -20.26 9.25 -6.83
N ALA A 410 -19.39 8.82 -5.91
CA ALA A 410 -19.00 7.42 -5.79
C ALA A 410 -20.21 6.54 -5.39
N ALA A 411 -21.05 7.00 -4.46
CA ALA A 411 -22.28 6.31 -4.10
C ALA A 411 -23.23 6.15 -5.29
N ALA A 412 -23.45 7.22 -6.06
CA ALA A 412 -24.29 7.18 -7.26
C ALA A 412 -23.74 6.21 -8.31
N ALA A 413 -22.42 6.22 -8.56
CA ALA A 413 -21.77 5.29 -9.47
C ALA A 413 -21.92 3.83 -8.99
N LEU A 414 -21.74 3.56 -7.69
CA LEU A 414 -21.88 2.22 -7.11
C LEU A 414 -23.32 1.70 -7.21
N PHE A 415 -24.33 2.54 -6.95
CA PHE A 415 -25.73 2.15 -7.13
C PHE A 415 -26.09 1.91 -8.61
N LEU A 416 -25.56 2.72 -9.52
CA LEU A 416 -25.75 2.52 -10.95
C LEU A 416 -25.13 1.20 -11.42
N LEU A 417 -23.89 0.93 -11.03
CA LEU A 417 -23.23 -0.34 -11.32
C LEU A 417 -24.00 -1.52 -10.71
N ALA A 418 -24.50 -1.40 -9.48
CA ALA A 418 -25.33 -2.42 -8.85
C ALA A 418 -26.59 -2.73 -9.67
N ALA A 419 -27.26 -1.70 -10.19
CA ALA A 419 -28.45 -1.85 -11.04
C ALA A 419 -28.11 -2.55 -12.36
N TRP A 420 -27.03 -2.14 -13.03
CA TRP A 420 -26.59 -2.77 -14.29
C TRP A 420 -26.19 -4.23 -14.11
N VAL A 421 -25.40 -4.54 -13.07
CA VAL A 421 -25.02 -5.93 -12.77
C VAL A 421 -26.25 -6.78 -12.44
N ARG A 422 -27.24 -6.23 -11.72
CA ARG A 422 -28.50 -6.93 -11.43
C ARG A 422 -29.30 -7.23 -12.70
N LEU A 423 -29.42 -6.26 -13.60
CA LEU A 423 -30.14 -6.42 -14.87
C LEU A 423 -29.45 -7.45 -15.77
N ALA A 424 -28.12 -7.42 -15.83
CA ALA A 424 -27.34 -8.42 -16.54
C ALA A 424 -27.51 -9.82 -15.94
N ALA A 425 -27.60 -9.92 -14.60
CA ALA A 425 -27.86 -11.19 -13.92
C ALA A 425 -29.26 -11.77 -14.20
N TRP A 426 -30.22 -10.91 -14.60
CA TRP A 426 -31.55 -11.31 -15.05
C TRP A 426 -31.65 -11.50 -16.57
N ASP A 427 -30.51 -11.48 -17.27
CA ASP A 427 -30.41 -11.62 -18.73
C ASP A 427 -31.27 -10.59 -19.50
N VAL A 428 -31.39 -9.38 -18.94
CA VAL A 428 -32.12 -8.29 -19.58
C VAL A 428 -31.23 -7.71 -20.68
N GLY A 429 -31.57 -7.97 -21.94
CA GLY A 429 -30.87 -7.43 -23.13
C GLY A 429 -31.40 -6.08 -23.63
N THR A 430 -32.45 -5.54 -23.02
CA THR A 430 -33.09 -4.29 -23.49
C THR A 430 -32.28 -3.05 -23.05
N PRO A 431 -31.71 -2.23 -23.96
CA PRO A 431 -30.97 -1.01 -23.64
C PRO A 431 -31.75 0.00 -22.78
N GLU A 432 -33.08 -0.01 -22.84
CA GLU A 432 -33.96 0.82 -22.01
C GLU A 432 -33.73 0.58 -20.51
N ALA A 433 -33.54 -0.67 -20.11
CA ALA A 433 -33.34 -1.03 -18.71
C ALA A 433 -32.03 -0.46 -18.14
N TYR A 434 -30.99 -0.30 -18.97
CA TYR A 434 -29.69 0.23 -18.55
C TYR A 434 -29.63 1.75 -18.59
N THR A 435 -30.43 2.38 -19.45
CA THR A 435 -30.42 3.84 -19.67
C THR A 435 -31.35 4.58 -18.69
N LEU A 436 -32.46 3.96 -18.28
CA LEU A 436 -33.42 4.54 -17.33
C LEU A 436 -32.83 4.92 -15.95
N PRO A 437 -32.02 4.06 -15.28
CA PRO A 437 -31.37 4.42 -14.01
C PRO A 437 -30.39 5.60 -14.11
N VAL A 438 -29.93 5.95 -15.32
CA VAL A 438 -29.07 7.11 -15.60
C VAL A 438 -29.90 8.36 -15.87
N THR A 439 -30.92 8.24 -16.72
CA THR A 439 -31.74 9.37 -17.16
C THR A 439 -32.60 9.96 -16.04
N GLY A 440 -33.17 9.13 -15.16
CA GLY A 440 -33.99 9.61 -14.04
C GLY A 440 -33.26 10.61 -13.13
N PRO A 441 -32.11 10.24 -12.53
CA PRO A 441 -31.30 11.14 -11.71
C PRO A 441 -30.76 12.35 -12.47
N ALA A 442 -30.33 12.17 -13.74
CA ALA A 442 -29.84 13.28 -14.57
C ALA A 442 -30.91 14.36 -14.79
N LEU A 443 -32.15 13.97 -15.06
CA LEU A 443 -33.28 14.89 -15.20
C LEU A 443 -33.65 15.55 -13.87
N ALA A 444 -33.59 14.83 -12.75
CA ALA A 444 -33.84 15.39 -11.43
C ALA A 444 -32.79 16.45 -11.04
N VAL A 445 -31.51 16.18 -11.30
CA VAL A 445 -30.40 17.13 -11.08
C VAL A 445 -30.55 18.34 -12.00
N GLY A 446 -30.85 18.13 -13.29
CA GLY A 446 -31.13 19.20 -14.26
C GLY A 446 -32.28 20.11 -13.80
N PHE A 447 -33.35 19.51 -13.29
CA PHE A 447 -34.52 20.22 -12.75
C PHE A 447 -34.20 21.04 -11.50
N LEU A 448 -33.47 20.47 -10.54
CA LEU A 448 -33.06 21.17 -9.33
C LEU A 448 -32.06 22.29 -9.60
N ARG A 449 -31.10 22.09 -10.52
CA ARG A 449 -30.17 23.14 -10.94
C ARG A 449 -30.91 24.31 -11.57
N ARG A 450 -31.84 24.05 -12.48
CA ARG A 450 -32.61 25.09 -13.15
C ARG A 450 -33.63 25.80 -12.25
N ARG A 451 -34.08 25.15 -11.16
CA ARG A 451 -34.87 25.81 -10.10
C ARG A 451 -34.05 26.80 -9.28
N ARG A 452 -32.75 26.54 -9.08
CA ARG A 452 -31.84 27.41 -8.32
C ARG A 452 -31.23 28.50 -9.19
N ASP A 453 -31.04 28.21 -10.47
CA ASP A 453 -30.37 29.10 -11.42
C ASP A 453 -31.11 29.07 -12.76
N ALA A 454 -31.87 30.13 -13.03
CA ALA A 454 -32.72 30.24 -14.20
C ALA A 454 -31.94 30.48 -15.51
N GLU A 455 -30.66 30.84 -15.42
CA GLU A 455 -29.79 31.09 -16.58
C GLU A 455 -29.32 29.79 -17.24
N VAL A 456 -29.46 28.64 -16.57
CA VAL A 456 -29.05 27.34 -17.11
C VAL A 456 -29.97 26.94 -18.28
N SER A 457 -29.36 26.81 -19.45
CA SER A 457 -30.05 26.46 -20.69
C SER A 457 -30.70 25.07 -20.61
N SER A 458 -31.87 24.92 -21.24
CA SER A 458 -32.60 23.64 -21.24
C SER A 458 -31.81 22.48 -21.88
N TRP A 459 -30.89 22.78 -22.79
CA TRP A 459 -30.01 21.81 -23.44
C TRP A 459 -28.96 21.21 -22.50
N THR A 460 -28.34 22.04 -21.65
CA THR A 460 -27.33 21.56 -20.68
C THR A 460 -27.97 20.82 -19.50
N ALA A 461 -29.20 21.17 -19.15
CA ALA A 461 -29.93 20.57 -18.03
C ALA A 461 -30.57 19.21 -18.39
N TYR A 462 -31.18 19.08 -19.57
CA TYR A 462 -32.00 17.91 -19.91
C TYR A 462 -31.55 17.16 -21.16
N GLY A 463 -30.79 17.80 -22.05
CA GLY A 463 -30.43 17.25 -23.36
C GLY A 463 -29.65 15.94 -23.25
N ALA A 464 -28.59 15.91 -22.43
CA ALA A 464 -27.77 14.72 -22.23
C ALA A 464 -28.55 13.57 -21.58
N GLY A 465 -29.39 13.87 -20.57
CA GLY A 465 -30.21 12.86 -19.89
C GLY A 465 -31.26 12.24 -20.82
N LEU A 466 -31.94 13.06 -21.64
CA LEU A 466 -32.94 12.57 -22.60
C LEU A 466 -32.30 11.80 -23.76
N ALA A 467 -31.20 12.31 -24.33
CA ALA A 467 -30.51 11.64 -25.43
C ALA A 467 -29.97 10.26 -25.02
N ALA A 468 -29.49 10.11 -23.78
CA ALA A 468 -28.94 8.86 -23.26
C ALA A 468 -29.94 7.70 -23.21
N THR A 469 -31.25 7.96 -23.09
CA THR A 469 -32.28 6.91 -23.15
C THR A 469 -32.94 6.84 -24.53
N LEU A 470 -33.25 8.00 -25.14
CA LEU A 470 -34.05 8.03 -26.37
C LEU A 470 -33.28 7.56 -27.60
N VAL A 471 -31.98 7.85 -27.72
CA VAL A 471 -31.19 7.49 -28.91
C VAL A 471 -30.93 5.97 -28.96
N PRO A 472 -30.45 5.30 -27.88
CA PRO A 472 -30.27 3.84 -27.92
C PRO A 472 -31.58 3.08 -28.10
N SER A 473 -32.68 3.55 -27.48
CA SER A 473 -34.01 2.93 -27.65
C SER A 473 -34.56 3.10 -29.07
N LEU A 474 -34.33 4.25 -29.70
CA LEU A 474 -34.71 4.48 -31.11
C LEU A 474 -33.93 3.59 -32.07
N LEU A 475 -32.62 3.44 -31.87
CA LEU A 475 -31.79 2.55 -32.69
C LEU A 475 -32.21 1.09 -32.53
N ALA A 476 -32.50 0.67 -31.30
CA ALA A 476 -32.93 -0.69 -31.04
C ALA A 476 -34.35 -0.97 -31.57
N ALA A 477 -35.24 0.01 -31.57
CA ALA A 477 -36.57 -0.11 -32.19
C ALA A 477 -36.52 -0.27 -33.72
N TRP A 478 -35.41 0.08 -34.37
CA TRP A 478 -35.25 -0.02 -35.82
C TRP A 478 -34.89 -1.44 -36.31
N ASP A 479 -34.35 -2.26 -35.41
CA ASP A 479 -33.92 -3.65 -35.67
C ASP A 479 -34.92 -4.68 -35.11
N ASP A 480 -35.82 -4.25 -34.23
CA ASP A 480 -36.75 -5.11 -33.49
C ASP A 480 -38.05 -5.34 -34.27
N GLN A 481 -38.46 -6.59 -34.46
CA GLN A 481 -39.70 -6.94 -35.19
C GLN A 481 -40.97 -6.83 -34.33
N HIS A 482 -40.85 -6.46 -33.04
CA HIS A 482 -41.95 -6.45 -32.09
C HIS A 482 -42.67 -5.09 -32.00
N TRP A 483 -43.99 -5.10 -32.19
CA TRP A 483 -44.88 -3.91 -32.20
C TRP A 483 -44.96 -3.11 -30.88
N LEU A 484 -44.61 -3.71 -29.75
CA LEU A 484 -44.75 -3.10 -28.41
C LEU A 484 -43.74 -1.98 -28.14
N ARG A 485 -42.51 -2.14 -28.65
CA ARG A 485 -41.38 -1.26 -28.34
C ARG A 485 -41.49 0.11 -29.03
N PRO A 486 -41.86 0.20 -30.32
CA PRO A 486 -42.15 1.48 -30.98
C PRO A 486 -43.33 2.23 -30.35
N LEU A 487 -44.39 1.52 -29.92
CA LEU A 487 -45.54 2.14 -29.24
C LEU A 487 -45.16 2.79 -27.91
N LEU A 488 -44.41 2.08 -27.05
CA LEU A 488 -43.98 2.61 -25.76
C LEU A 488 -42.99 3.78 -25.93
N LEU A 489 -42.06 3.69 -26.88
CA LEU A 489 -41.15 4.76 -27.22
C LEU A 489 -41.89 6.00 -27.77
N GLY A 490 -42.89 5.79 -28.65
CA GLY A 490 -43.75 6.84 -29.17
C GLY A 490 -44.58 7.52 -28.07
N ALA A 491 -45.17 6.75 -27.16
CA ALA A 491 -45.91 7.30 -26.01
C ALA A 491 -45.01 8.11 -25.07
N ALA A 492 -43.80 7.61 -24.78
CA ALA A 492 -42.80 8.32 -23.99
C ALA A 492 -42.33 9.61 -24.68
N ALA A 493 -42.04 9.56 -25.98
CA ALA A 493 -41.67 10.72 -26.78
C ALA A 493 -42.78 11.79 -26.82
N LEU A 494 -44.05 11.37 -26.94
CA LEU A 494 -45.21 12.24 -26.84
C LEU A 494 -45.31 12.91 -25.45
N ALA A 495 -45.12 12.16 -24.37
CA ALA A 495 -45.12 12.73 -23.03
C ALA A 495 -44.00 13.79 -22.86
N VAL A 496 -42.79 13.49 -23.36
CA VAL A 496 -41.64 14.41 -23.32
C VAL A 496 -41.90 15.68 -24.13
N THR A 497 -42.52 15.58 -25.31
CA THR A 497 -42.89 16.77 -26.11
C THR A 497 -43.95 17.62 -25.44
N LEU A 498 -44.99 17.01 -24.87
CA LEU A 498 -46.05 17.72 -24.16
C LEU A 498 -45.52 18.44 -22.91
N VAL A 499 -44.62 17.80 -22.15
CA VAL A 499 -43.94 18.44 -21.02
C VAL A 499 -43.03 19.58 -21.50
N GLY A 500 -42.28 19.38 -22.58
CA GLY A 500 -41.47 20.42 -23.21
C GLY A 500 -42.29 21.62 -23.67
N ALA A 501 -43.45 21.39 -24.28
CA ALA A 501 -44.37 22.42 -24.74
C ALA A 501 -45.01 23.19 -23.56
N ARG A 502 -45.52 22.48 -22.55
CA ARG A 502 -46.14 23.09 -21.36
C ARG A 502 -45.15 23.92 -20.54
N GLN A 503 -43.90 23.45 -20.42
CA GLN A 503 -42.86 24.14 -19.65
C GLN A 503 -42.00 25.10 -20.49
N ARG A 504 -42.33 25.30 -21.78
CA ARG A 504 -41.59 26.13 -22.75
C ARG A 504 -40.08 25.78 -22.81
N LEU A 505 -39.75 24.50 -22.83
CA LEU A 505 -38.38 23.98 -22.88
C LEU A 505 -38.04 23.48 -24.29
N GLN A 506 -36.97 24.02 -24.87
CA GLN A 506 -36.56 23.68 -26.24
C GLN A 506 -36.00 22.25 -26.35
N ALA A 507 -35.12 21.83 -25.43
CA ALA A 507 -34.47 20.52 -25.53
C ALA A 507 -35.44 19.33 -25.45
N PRO A 508 -36.41 19.26 -24.50
CA PRO A 508 -37.40 18.19 -24.46
C PRO A 508 -38.35 18.21 -25.66
N LEU A 509 -38.73 19.40 -26.13
CA LEU A 509 -39.62 19.54 -27.29
C LEU A 509 -38.96 18.98 -28.55
N VAL A 510 -37.71 19.39 -28.84
CA VAL A 510 -36.98 18.98 -30.06
C VAL A 510 -36.61 17.49 -30.02
N LEU A 511 -36.08 17.00 -28.89
CA LEU A 511 -35.70 15.59 -28.75
C LEU A 511 -36.93 14.67 -28.77
N GLY A 512 -38.00 15.03 -28.06
CA GLY A 512 -39.23 14.26 -28.07
C GLY A 512 -39.90 14.25 -29.45
N SER A 513 -39.95 15.39 -30.15
CA SER A 513 -40.64 15.46 -31.44
C SER A 513 -39.85 14.76 -32.54
N GLY A 514 -38.52 14.84 -32.49
CA GLY A 514 -37.64 14.15 -33.43
C GLY A 514 -37.77 12.62 -33.31
N VAL A 515 -37.76 12.08 -32.08
CA VAL A 515 -37.95 10.65 -31.84
C VAL A 515 -39.34 10.20 -32.26
N LEU A 516 -40.38 10.96 -31.90
CA LEU A 516 -41.76 10.67 -32.30
C LEU A 516 -41.92 10.63 -33.83
N ALA A 517 -41.29 11.57 -34.54
CA ALA A 517 -41.32 11.62 -36.01
C ALA A 517 -40.58 10.43 -36.64
N LEU A 518 -39.42 10.04 -36.10
CA LEU A 518 -38.64 8.91 -36.61
C LEU A 518 -39.33 7.57 -36.35
N VAL A 519 -39.96 7.40 -35.17
CA VAL A 519 -40.79 6.22 -34.86
C VAL A 519 -42.01 6.16 -35.78
N ALA A 520 -42.72 7.28 -35.97
CA ALA A 520 -43.86 7.33 -36.87
C ALA A 520 -43.46 7.05 -38.32
N LEU A 521 -42.28 7.54 -38.77
CA LEU A 521 -41.76 7.26 -40.11
C LEU A 521 -41.40 5.79 -40.29
N HIS A 522 -40.79 5.16 -39.27
CA HIS A 522 -40.46 3.73 -39.30
C HIS A 522 -41.72 2.87 -39.44
N GLU A 523 -42.73 3.11 -38.60
CA GLU A 523 -44.01 2.38 -38.63
C GLU A 523 -44.80 2.61 -39.91
N LEU A 524 -44.73 3.83 -40.48
CA LEU A 524 -45.39 4.16 -41.74
C LEU A 524 -44.60 3.70 -42.97
N ALA A 525 -43.30 3.37 -42.86
CA ALA A 525 -42.47 2.93 -43.98
C ALA A 525 -43.04 1.74 -44.78
N PRO A 526 -43.52 0.63 -44.16
CA PRO A 526 -44.13 -0.46 -44.91
C PRO A 526 -45.41 -0.03 -45.65
N TYR A 527 -46.22 0.84 -45.06
CA TYR A 527 -47.44 1.35 -45.70
C TYR A 527 -47.12 2.35 -46.82
N LEU A 528 -46.12 3.21 -46.62
CA LEU A 528 -45.64 4.18 -47.61
C LEU A 528 -45.03 3.47 -48.81
N THR A 529 -44.28 2.39 -48.61
CA THR A 529 -43.73 1.60 -49.72
C THR A 529 -44.81 0.85 -50.50
N GLN A 530 -45.86 0.36 -49.83
CA GLN A 530 -47.04 -0.20 -50.50
C GLN A 530 -47.79 0.85 -51.33
N VAL A 531 -48.02 2.04 -50.77
CA VAL A 531 -48.69 3.14 -51.45
C VAL A 531 -47.84 3.67 -52.61
N VAL A 532 -46.54 3.91 -52.40
CA VAL A 532 -45.62 4.37 -53.46
C VAL A 532 -45.44 3.30 -54.55
N GLY A 533 -45.45 2.01 -54.19
CA GLY A 533 -45.47 0.91 -55.15
C GLY A 533 -46.74 0.86 -56.00
N ALA A 534 -47.86 1.37 -55.47
CA ALA A 534 -49.12 1.53 -56.19
C ALA A 534 -49.23 2.86 -56.96
N LEU A 535 -48.38 3.85 -56.67
CA LEU A 535 -48.38 5.13 -57.38
C LEU A 535 -47.52 5.09 -58.66
N PRO A 536 -47.92 5.84 -59.72
CA PRO A 536 -47.08 6.04 -60.89
C PRO A 536 -45.72 6.70 -60.52
N ARG A 537 -44.63 6.25 -61.14
CA ARG A 537 -43.24 6.68 -60.82
C ARG A 537 -42.99 8.20 -60.88
N TRP A 538 -43.85 8.97 -61.55
CA TRP A 538 -43.75 10.43 -61.68
C TRP A 538 -44.39 11.21 -60.53
N ALA A 539 -45.19 10.58 -59.68
CA ALA A 539 -45.90 11.25 -58.59
C ALA A 539 -45.01 11.67 -57.40
N PRO A 540 -44.04 10.85 -56.93
CA PRO A 540 -43.12 11.27 -55.86
C PRO A 540 -42.30 12.55 -56.18
N PRO A 541 -41.69 12.73 -57.37
CA PRO A 541 -40.98 13.96 -57.68
C PRO A 541 -41.91 15.18 -57.82
N ALA A 542 -43.16 14.99 -58.28
CA ALA A 542 -44.15 16.07 -58.34
C ALA A 542 -44.54 16.57 -56.93
N LEU A 543 -44.70 15.66 -55.97
CA LEU A 543 -44.95 15.99 -54.56
C LEU A 543 -43.75 16.73 -53.95
N ALA A 544 -42.52 16.27 -54.22
CA ALA A 544 -41.31 16.97 -53.76
C ALA A 544 -41.21 18.39 -54.33
N GLY A 545 -41.55 18.59 -55.60
CA GLY A 545 -41.62 19.92 -56.23
C GLY A 545 -42.66 20.83 -55.59
N LEU A 546 -43.84 20.30 -55.25
CA LEU A 546 -44.91 21.05 -54.58
C LEU A 546 -44.52 21.46 -53.16
N VAL A 547 -43.86 20.57 -52.40
CA VAL A 547 -43.34 20.89 -51.07
C VAL A 547 -42.27 21.98 -51.13
N LEU A 548 -41.34 21.92 -52.08
CA LEU A 548 -40.33 22.96 -52.28
C LEU A 548 -40.96 24.31 -52.65
N LEU A 549 -42.03 24.31 -53.46
CA LEU A 549 -42.78 25.52 -53.78
C LEU A 549 -43.48 26.12 -52.55
N VAL A 550 -44.10 25.30 -51.70
CA VAL A 550 -44.76 25.75 -50.47
C VAL A 550 -43.74 26.27 -49.44
N LEU A 551 -42.58 25.61 -49.30
CA LEU A 551 -41.49 26.08 -48.45
C LEU A 551 -40.88 27.39 -48.99
N GLY A 552 -40.69 27.48 -50.30
CA GLY A 552 -40.26 28.71 -50.96
C GLY A 552 -41.24 29.86 -50.70
N ALA A 553 -42.55 29.59 -50.84
CA ALA A 553 -43.60 30.59 -50.61
C ALA A 553 -43.67 31.06 -49.15
N THR A 554 -43.52 30.15 -48.18
CA THR A 554 -43.53 30.51 -46.75
C THR A 554 -42.24 31.21 -46.32
N TYR A 555 -41.09 30.87 -46.90
CA TYR A 555 -39.85 31.62 -46.71
C TYR A 555 -39.98 33.05 -47.23
N GLU A 556 -40.55 33.21 -48.42
CA GLU A 556 -40.74 34.51 -49.04
C GLU A 556 -41.75 35.38 -48.26
N GLN A 557 -42.82 34.78 -47.72
CA GLN A 557 -43.74 35.46 -46.79
C GLN A 557 -43.03 35.94 -45.53
N ARG A 558 -42.23 35.09 -44.86
CA ARG A 558 -41.49 35.49 -43.64
C ARG A 558 -40.47 36.59 -43.93
N LEU A 559 -39.82 36.55 -45.09
CA LEU A 559 -38.86 37.58 -45.50
C LEU A 559 -39.55 38.91 -45.81
N ARG A 560 -40.74 38.87 -46.42
CA ARG A 560 -41.59 40.06 -46.65
C ARG A 560 -42.08 40.65 -45.33
N ASP A 561 -42.48 39.82 -44.37
CA ASP A 561 -42.93 40.29 -43.04
C ASP A 561 -41.78 40.91 -42.23
N ALA A 562 -40.58 40.32 -42.30
CA ALA A 562 -39.39 40.90 -41.68
C ALA A 562 -39.00 42.25 -42.32
N ARG A 563 -39.13 42.39 -43.65
CA ARG A 563 -38.90 43.66 -44.35
C ARG A 563 -39.94 44.71 -43.98
N ARG A 564 -41.22 44.33 -43.88
CA ARG A 564 -42.32 45.22 -43.42
C ARG A 564 -42.10 45.69 -41.98
N LEU A 565 -41.65 44.82 -41.08
CA LEU A 565 -41.29 45.17 -39.71
C LEU A 565 -40.10 46.13 -39.66
N ARG A 566 -39.08 45.91 -40.50
CA ARG A 566 -37.93 46.81 -40.61
C ARG A 566 -38.31 48.19 -41.18
N GLU A 567 -39.20 48.23 -42.17
CA GLU A 567 -39.74 49.49 -42.72
C GLU A 567 -40.66 50.21 -41.73
N ALA A 568 -41.45 49.49 -40.93
CA ALA A 568 -42.27 50.09 -39.88
C ALA A 568 -41.42 50.66 -38.74
N LEU A 569 -40.36 49.96 -38.32
CA LEU A 569 -39.38 50.47 -37.34
C LEU A 569 -38.55 51.64 -37.87
N GLY A 570 -38.29 51.68 -39.18
CA GLY A 570 -37.62 52.79 -39.85
C GLY A 570 -38.48 54.06 -40.03
N ARG A 571 -39.79 54.00 -39.76
CA ARG A 571 -40.68 55.19 -39.75
C ARG A 571 -40.92 55.76 -38.35
N LEU A 572 -40.38 55.11 -37.31
CA LEU A 572 -40.47 55.53 -35.91
C LEU A 572 -39.17 56.19 -35.39
N HIS A 573 -38.15 56.30 -36.24
CA HIS A 573 -36.99 57.17 -36.09
C HIS A 573 -37.03 58.20 -37.21
#